data_AF-A0A1H7FQA9-F1
#
_entry.id   AF-A0A1H7FQA9-F1
#
_cell.length_a   1.000
_cell.length_b   1.000
_cell.length_c   1.000
_cell.angle_alpha   90.00
_cell.angle_beta   90.00
_cell.angle_gamma   90.00
#
_symmetry.space_group_name_H-M   'P 1'
#
loop_
_entity.id
_entity.type
_entity.pdbx_description
1 polymer ?
#
loop_
_entity_poly.entity_id
_entity_poly.type
_entity_poly.pdbx_seq_one_letter_code
_entity_poly.pdbx_strand_id
1 'polypeptide(L)'
;MMEYIQSALLIISAILTIISAIGLISLDKNTKNVVYARIHIVGVFDIACVIAMIAIGQYLLAGIYFILAPFIAHAIANAYWKKEDRENNLDLQNIGEDVGEDHPFLHPKEKIQALECEDSEKFKVDERFSVTTLEIEEDE
;
A
#
# COMPACT_ATOMS: atom_id res chain seq x y z
N MET A 1 -24.55 31.54 6.43
CA MET A 1 -24.88 30.11 6.20
C MET A 1 -23.62 29.30 5.95
N MET A 2 -22.76 29.73 5.01
CA MET A 2 -21.50 29.04 4.68
C MET A 2 -20.54 28.90 5.88
N GLU A 3 -20.42 29.92 6.73
CA GLU A 3 -19.54 29.88 7.91
C GLU A 3 -20.00 28.90 9.00
N TYR A 4 -21.31 28.66 9.14
CA TYR A 4 -21.83 27.65 10.07
C TYR A 4 -21.46 26.24 9.62
N ILE A 5 -21.46 25.98 8.31
CA ILE A 5 -21.07 24.71 7.72
C ILE A 5 -19.58 24.47 7.93
N GLN A 6 -18.75 25.48 7.66
CA GLN A 6 -17.31 25.42 7.92
C GLN A 6 -17.01 25.14 9.40
N SER A 7 -17.68 25.85 10.30
CA SER A 7 -17.51 25.66 11.75
C SER A 7 -17.91 24.25 12.19
N ALA A 8 -19.02 23.73 11.68
CA ALA A 8 -19.47 22.37 11.96
C ALA A 8 -18.47 21.31 11.46
N LEU A 9 -17.93 21.48 10.25
CA LEU A 9 -16.91 20.57 9.70
C LEU A 9 -15.62 20.57 10.54
N LEU A 10 -15.17 21.75 11.00
CA LEU A 10 -14.00 21.86 11.88
C LEU A 10 -14.22 21.19 13.24
N ILE A 11 -15.42 21.32 13.82
CA ILE A 11 -15.77 20.63 15.07
C ILE A 11 -15.71 19.11 14.89
N ILE A 12 -16.30 18.59 13.81
CA ILE A 12 -16.26 17.16 13.50
C ILE A 12 -14.81 16.70 13.31
N SER A 13 -14.02 17.44 12.54
CA SER A 13 -12.60 17.15 12.35
C SER A 13 -11.84 17.11 13.67
N ALA A 14 -12.08 18.08 14.56
CA ALA A 14 -11.40 18.14 15.86
C ALA A 14 -11.75 16.92 16.73
N ILE A 15 -13.01 16.51 16.77
CA ILE A 15 -13.46 15.32 17.51
C ILE A 15 -12.78 14.06 16.96
N LEU A 16 -12.79 13.88 15.63
CA LEU A 16 -12.13 12.73 15.00
C LEU A 16 -10.62 12.70 15.29
N THR A 17 -9.97 13.86 15.25
CA THR A 17 -8.54 14.00 15.55
C THR A 17 -8.23 13.55 16.98
N ILE A 18 -9.05 13.97 17.95
CA ILE A 18 -8.90 13.60 19.37
C ILE A 18 -9.12 12.09 19.56
N ILE A 19 -10.17 11.53 18.96
CA ILE A 19 -10.46 10.09 19.05
C ILE A 19 -9.32 9.27 18.45
N SER A 20 -8.81 9.66 17.28
CA SER A 20 -7.66 8.99 16.65
C SER A 20 -6.40 9.09 17.50
N ALA A 21 -6.12 10.24 18.11
CA ALA A 21 -4.97 10.39 19.00
C ALA A 21 -5.05 9.47 20.24
N ILE A 22 -6.23 9.41 20.88
CA ILE A 22 -6.48 8.50 22.01
C ILE A 22 -6.37 7.04 21.55
N GLY A 23 -6.97 6.69 20.42
CA GLY A 23 -6.92 5.34 19.86
C GLY A 23 -5.50 4.89 19.56
N LEU A 24 -4.65 5.79 19.04
CA LEU A 24 -3.26 5.50 18.73
C LEU A 24 -2.43 5.21 19.99
N ILE A 25 -2.67 5.94 21.08
CA ILE A 25 -1.98 5.77 22.37
C ILE A 25 -2.50 4.54 23.11
N SER A 26 -3.82 4.30 23.06
CA SER A 26 -4.48 3.23 23.82
C SER A 26 -4.17 1.83 23.30
N LEU A 27 -3.53 1.70 22.13
CA LEU A 27 -3.30 0.42 21.49
C LEU A 27 -2.04 -0.28 22.02
N ASP A 28 -2.26 -1.26 22.90
CA ASP A 28 -1.21 -2.06 23.54
C ASP A 28 -0.43 -2.94 22.55
N LYS A 29 0.88 -3.08 22.80
CA LYS A 29 1.84 -3.79 21.94
C LYS A 29 1.62 -5.31 21.92
N ASN A 30 0.85 -5.86 22.85
CA ASN A 30 0.65 -7.30 23.01
C ASN A 30 -0.58 -7.84 22.26
N THR A 31 -1.28 -7.00 21.48
CA THR A 31 -2.41 -7.46 20.67
C THR A 31 -1.92 -7.98 19.31
N LYS A 32 -2.55 -9.03 18.76
CA LYS A 32 -2.21 -9.47 17.39
C LYS A 32 -2.61 -8.37 16.40
N ASN A 33 -1.78 -8.12 15.38
CA ASN A 33 -2.00 -7.12 14.33
C ASN A 33 -2.06 -5.65 14.81
N VAL A 34 -1.33 -5.29 15.88
CA VAL A 34 -1.24 -3.89 16.38
C VAL A 34 -0.95 -2.91 15.25
N VAL A 35 -0.01 -3.25 14.37
CA VAL A 35 0.43 -2.33 13.31
C VAL A 35 -0.68 -2.07 12.30
N TYR A 36 -1.46 -3.09 11.93
CA TYR A 36 -2.62 -2.90 11.05
C TYR A 36 -3.67 -1.99 11.70
N ALA A 37 -3.95 -2.18 12.99
CA ALA A 37 -4.87 -1.32 13.72
C ALA A 37 -4.35 0.12 13.83
N ARG A 38 -3.04 0.34 14.02
CA ARG A 38 -2.43 1.69 14.00
C ARG A 38 -2.57 2.34 12.63
N ILE A 39 -2.30 1.61 11.55
CA ILE A 39 -2.46 2.13 10.18
C ILE A 39 -3.91 2.54 9.94
N HIS A 40 -4.88 1.75 10.41
CA HIS A 40 -6.29 2.10 10.29
C HIS A 40 -6.65 3.37 11.10
N ILE A 41 -6.14 3.52 12.31
CA ILE A 41 -6.36 4.72 13.14
C ILE A 41 -5.71 5.96 12.51
N VAL A 42 -4.50 5.83 11.97
CA VAL A 42 -3.81 6.90 11.23
C VAL A 42 -4.60 7.26 9.97
N GLY A 43 -5.20 6.30 9.27
CA GLY A 43 -6.09 6.58 8.14
C GLY A 43 -7.31 7.41 8.54
N VAL A 44 -7.93 7.16 9.69
CA VAL A 44 -9.03 8.00 10.21
C VAL A 44 -8.55 9.41 10.55
N PHE A 45 -7.34 9.54 11.11
CA PHE A 45 -6.71 10.84 11.35
C PHE A 45 -6.47 11.61 10.06
N ASP A 46 -5.98 10.95 9.01
CA ASP A 46 -5.74 11.58 7.70
C ASP A 46 -7.03 12.13 7.10
N ILE A 47 -8.14 11.39 7.18
CA ILE A 47 -9.44 11.86 6.72
C ILE A 47 -9.94 13.06 7.54
N ALA A 48 -9.70 13.08 8.86
CA ALA A 48 -10.02 14.25 9.68
C ALA A 48 -9.25 15.49 9.18
N CYS A 49 -7.95 15.37 8.93
CA CYS A 49 -7.14 16.44 8.37
C CYS A 49 -7.63 16.91 6.98
N VAL A 50 -8.05 15.99 6.10
CA VAL A 50 -8.65 16.34 4.80
C VAL A 50 -9.93 17.17 4.99
N ILE A 51 -10.81 16.78 5.92
CA ILE A 51 -12.04 17.52 6.23
C ILE A 51 -11.71 18.92 6.74
N ALA A 52 -10.71 19.07 7.62
CA ALA A 52 -10.26 20.38 8.09
C ALA A 52 -9.73 21.26 6.94
N MET A 53 -8.92 20.71 6.03
CA MET A 53 -8.38 21.44 4.89
C MET A 53 -9.49 21.91 3.93
N ILE A 54 -10.50 21.07 3.69
CA ILE A 54 -11.69 21.43 2.91
C ILE A 54 -12.46 22.55 3.59
N ALA A 55 -12.63 22.48 4.91
CA ALA A 55 -13.34 23.51 5.68
C ALA A 55 -12.63 24.87 5.61
N ILE A 56 -11.30 24.90 5.61
CA ILE A 56 -10.49 26.14 5.49
C ILE A 56 -10.41 26.64 4.03
N GLY A 57 -10.94 25.88 3.05
CA GLY A 57 -10.94 26.25 1.63
C GLY A 57 -9.67 25.85 0.88
N GLN A 58 -8.81 25.02 1.47
CA GLN A 58 -7.57 24.53 0.86
C GLN A 58 -7.81 23.23 0.06
N TYR A 59 -8.62 23.32 -0.99
CA TYR A 59 -9.07 22.14 -1.74
C TYR A 59 -7.94 21.42 -2.48
N LEU A 60 -6.98 22.15 -3.05
CA LEU A 60 -5.83 21.56 -3.74
C LEU A 60 -4.99 20.70 -2.79
N LEU A 61 -4.69 21.25 -1.60
CA LEU A 61 -3.91 20.56 -0.58
C LEU A 61 -4.66 19.34 -0.03
N ALA A 62 -5.97 19.49 0.22
CA ALA A 62 -6.83 18.39 0.63
C ALA A 62 -6.83 17.24 -0.40
N GLY A 63 -6.92 17.54 -1.69
CA GLY A 63 -6.88 16.55 -2.76
C GLY A 63 -5.54 15.82 -2.84
N ILE A 64 -4.42 16.55 -2.79
CA ILE A 64 -3.08 15.95 -2.81
C ILE A 64 -2.89 15.04 -1.60
N TYR A 65 -3.29 15.50 -0.40
CA TYR A 65 -3.16 14.73 0.82
C TYR A 65 -4.05 13.47 0.81
N PHE A 66 -5.27 13.58 0.30
CA PHE A 66 -6.19 12.46 0.15
C PHE A 66 -5.63 11.36 -0.76
N ILE A 67 -4.93 11.73 -1.83
CA ILE A 67 -4.26 10.76 -2.70
C ILE A 67 -3.07 10.12 -1.99
N LEU A 68 -2.24 10.91 -1.29
CA LEU A 68 -1.01 10.42 -0.65
C LEU A 68 -1.27 9.48 0.53
N ALA A 69 -2.29 9.74 1.34
CA ALA A 69 -2.60 8.95 2.54
C ALA A 69 -2.66 7.42 2.30
N PRO A 70 -3.42 6.89 1.31
CA PRO A 70 -3.45 5.45 1.05
C PRO A 70 -2.11 4.89 0.56
N PHE A 71 -1.30 5.64 -0.20
CA PHE A 71 0.03 5.18 -0.62
C PHE A 71 0.97 5.05 0.58
N ILE A 72 0.92 6.01 1.51
CA ILE A 72 1.72 5.97 2.74
C ILE A 72 1.31 4.76 3.58
N ALA A 73 0.01 4.56 3.78
CA ALA A 73 -0.52 3.40 4.52
C ALA A 73 -0.08 2.07 3.88
N HIS A 74 -0.17 1.96 2.56
CA HIS A 74 0.26 0.77 1.82
C HIS A 74 1.77 0.52 1.94
N ALA A 75 2.60 1.56 1.79
CA ALA A 75 4.04 1.45 1.91
C ALA A 75 4.47 1.02 3.32
N ILE A 76 3.83 1.56 4.37
CA ILE A 76 4.10 1.18 5.77
C ILE A 76 3.67 -0.28 6.01
N ALA A 77 2.50 -0.69 5.52
CA ALA A 77 2.02 -2.07 5.68
C ALA A 77 2.96 -3.07 5.00
N ASN A 78 3.38 -2.78 3.77
CA ASN A 78 4.30 -3.63 3.01
C ASN A 78 5.69 -3.72 3.68
N ALA A 79 6.21 -2.59 4.16
CA ALA A 79 7.48 -2.56 4.88
C ALA A 79 7.41 -3.38 6.18
N TYR A 80 6.29 -3.30 6.90
CA TYR A 80 6.07 -4.09 8.11
C TYR A 80 5.98 -5.59 7.79
N TRP A 81 5.20 -5.97 6.77
CA TRP A 81 5.08 -7.36 6.36
C TRP A 81 6.42 -7.96 5.95
N LYS A 82 7.22 -7.23 5.15
CA LYS A 82 8.57 -7.68 4.74
C LYS A 82 9.52 -7.83 5.92
N LYS A 83 9.36 -6.99 6.96
CA LYS A 83 10.14 -7.10 8.20
C LYS A 83 9.74 -8.34 9.00
N GLU A 84 8.44 -8.54 9.20
CA GLU A 84 7.90 -9.71 9.92
C GLU A 84 8.24 -11.03 9.21
N ASP A 85 8.17 -11.04 7.88
CA ASP A 85 8.58 -12.17 7.04
C ASP A 85 10.06 -12.50 7.22
N ARG A 86 10.93 -11.48 7.23
CA ARG A 86 12.37 -11.68 7.46
C ARG A 86 12.69 -12.20 8.87
N GLU A 87 11.99 -11.72 9.90
CA GLU A 87 12.20 -12.16 11.30
C GLU A 87 11.66 -13.57 11.55
N ASN A 88 10.53 -13.94 10.92
CA ASN A 88 9.92 -15.26 11.11
C ASN A 88 10.50 -16.35 10.18
N ASN A 89 11.07 -15.97 9.04
CA ASN A 89 11.69 -16.89 8.08
C ASN A 89 13.23 -16.78 8.05
N LEU A 90 13.85 -16.49 9.20
CA LEU A 90 15.32 -16.41 9.35
C LEU A 90 16.01 -17.70 8.88
N ASP A 91 15.40 -18.86 9.15
CA ASP A 91 15.94 -20.17 8.74
C ASP A 91 15.99 -20.33 7.22
N LEU A 92 15.01 -19.81 6.47
CA LEU A 92 15.02 -19.80 5.00
C LEU A 92 16.08 -18.86 4.40
N GLN A 93 16.55 -17.88 5.19
CA GLN A 93 17.62 -16.97 4.76
C GLN A 93 19.01 -17.58 4.96
N ASN A 94 19.17 -18.47 5.96
CA ASN A 94 20.40 -19.23 6.22
C ASN A 94 20.52 -20.52 5.40
N ILE A 95 19.42 -21.00 4.82
CA ILE A 95 19.41 -22.16 3.90
C ILE A 95 20.11 -21.83 2.55
N GLY A 96 20.53 -20.58 2.32
CA GLY A 96 21.27 -20.21 1.10
C GLY A 96 22.67 -20.82 0.93
N GLU A 97 23.25 -21.47 1.95
CA GLU A 97 24.60 -22.06 1.84
C GLU A 97 24.65 -23.60 1.91
N ASP A 98 23.55 -24.29 2.21
CA ASP A 98 23.54 -25.76 2.28
C ASP A 98 22.17 -26.33 1.90
N VAL A 99 21.81 -26.27 0.61
CA VAL A 99 20.67 -27.04 0.06
C VAL A 99 21.22 -28.11 -0.85
N GLY A 100 21.42 -29.30 -0.30
CA GLY A 100 21.40 -30.51 -1.11
C GLY A 100 20.09 -30.56 -1.89
N GLU A 101 20.17 -30.92 -3.17
CA GLU A 101 19.12 -30.84 -4.21
C GLU A 101 17.79 -31.59 -3.93
N ASP A 102 17.54 -32.06 -2.71
CA ASP A 102 16.55 -33.11 -2.40
C ASP A 102 15.37 -32.65 -1.50
N HIS A 103 15.08 -31.34 -1.45
CA HIS A 103 13.88 -30.84 -0.76
C HIS A 103 12.72 -30.56 -1.74
N PRO A 104 11.58 -31.28 -1.64
CA PRO A 104 10.49 -31.23 -2.62
C PRO A 104 9.69 -29.92 -2.66
N PHE A 105 9.91 -29.02 -1.70
CA PHE A 105 9.16 -27.76 -1.58
C PHE A 105 10.06 -26.51 -1.61
N LEU A 106 11.39 -26.68 -1.65
CA LEU A 106 12.34 -25.58 -1.69
C LEU A 106 13.04 -25.58 -3.04
N HIS A 107 12.63 -24.67 -3.91
CA HIS A 107 13.30 -24.46 -5.19
C HIS A 107 14.21 -23.24 -5.08
N PRO A 108 15.50 -23.36 -5.46
CA PRO A 108 16.41 -22.22 -5.52
C PRO A 108 15.80 -21.10 -6.37
N LYS A 109 15.97 -19.85 -5.94
CA LYS A 109 15.44 -18.67 -6.66
C LYS A 109 15.89 -18.64 -8.12
N GLU A 110 17.11 -19.09 -8.38
CA GLU A 110 17.68 -19.19 -9.73
C GLU A 110 16.89 -20.15 -10.62
N LYS A 111 16.38 -21.27 -10.07
CA LYS A 111 15.55 -22.24 -10.79
C LYS A 111 14.16 -21.70 -11.09
N ILE A 112 13.57 -20.94 -10.15
CA ILE A 112 12.28 -20.27 -10.36
C ILE A 112 12.43 -19.18 -11.43
N GLN A 113 13.49 -18.38 -11.36
CA GLN A 113 13.76 -17.31 -12.31
C GLN A 113 14.07 -17.85 -13.73
N ALA A 114 14.73 -19.01 -13.83
CA ALA A 114 14.93 -19.70 -15.09
C ALA A 114 13.60 -20.20 -15.71
N LEU A 115 12.68 -20.73 -14.90
CA LEU A 115 11.35 -21.15 -15.35
C LEU A 115 10.50 -19.97 -15.82
N GLU A 116 10.56 -18.83 -15.11
CA GLU A 116 9.89 -17.59 -15.55
C GLU A 116 10.46 -17.06 -16.89
N CYS A 117 11.77 -17.22 -17.12
CA CYS A 117 12.40 -16.89 -18.40
C CYS A 117 11.98 -17.84 -19.53
N GLU A 118 11.95 -19.16 -19.28
CA GLU A 118 11.51 -20.16 -20.27
C GLU A 118 10.03 -20.00 -20.66
N ASP A 119 9.14 -19.68 -19.72
CA ASP A 119 7.72 -19.44 -20.03
C ASP A 119 7.53 -18.15 -20.85
N SER A 120 8.44 -17.16 -20.72
CA SER A 120 8.42 -15.96 -21.57
C SER A 120 8.80 -16.26 -23.03
N GLU A 121 9.71 -17.22 -23.28
CA GLU A 121 10.06 -17.63 -24.64
C GLU A 121 8.95 -18.45 -25.31
N LYS A 122 8.16 -19.20 -24.53
CA LYS A 122 6.95 -19.89 -25.01
C LYS A 122 5.78 -18.95 -25.28
N PHE A 123 5.78 -17.75 -24.70
CA PHE A 123 4.80 -16.68 -24.94
C PHE A 123 5.22 -15.73 -26.08
N LYS A 124 5.81 -16.25 -27.16
CA LYS A 124 5.77 -15.54 -28.45
C LYS A 124 4.31 -15.39 -28.85
N VAL A 125 3.81 -14.18 -28.65
CA VAL A 125 2.48 -13.67 -29.03
C VAL A 125 2.06 -14.29 -30.37
N ASP A 126 1.01 -15.11 -30.33
CA ASP A 126 0.34 -15.59 -31.53
C ASP A 126 -0.18 -14.34 -32.28
N GLU A 127 0.43 -14.00 -33.42
CA GLU A 127 0.16 -12.79 -34.20
C GLU A 127 -1.32 -12.63 -34.59
N ARG A 128 -2.13 -13.68 -34.42
CA ARG A 128 -3.59 -13.67 -34.62
C ARG A 128 -4.37 -12.77 -33.65
N PHE A 129 -3.76 -12.31 -32.56
CA PHE A 129 -4.38 -11.38 -31.61
C PHE A 129 -3.70 -10.00 -31.58
N SER A 130 -2.94 -9.62 -32.60
CA SER A 130 -2.50 -8.22 -32.72
C SER A 130 -3.70 -7.33 -33.07
N VAL A 131 -4.16 -6.57 -32.08
CA VAL A 131 -5.10 -5.47 -32.31
C VAL A 131 -4.29 -4.36 -32.96
N THR A 132 -4.50 -4.17 -34.26
CA THR A 132 -3.89 -3.08 -35.03
C THR A 132 -4.34 -1.75 -34.44
N THR A 133 -3.44 -1.03 -33.78
CA THR A 133 -3.63 0.39 -33.48
C THR A 133 -3.59 1.13 -34.81
N LEU A 134 -4.76 1.62 -35.22
CA LEU A 134 -4.99 2.48 -36.38
C LEU A 134 -4.10 3.73 -36.25
N GLU A 135 -3.06 3.83 -37.07
CA GLU A 135 -2.28 5.05 -37.23
C GLU A 135 -3.18 6.08 -37.92
N ILE A 136 -3.41 7.20 -37.22
CA ILE A 136 -4.10 8.37 -37.77
C ILE A 136 -3.05 9.12 -38.58
N GLU A 137 -3.18 9.11 -39.91
CA GLU A 137 -2.42 10.01 -40.79
C GLU A 137 -2.94 11.44 -40.57
N GLU A 138 -2.11 12.30 -39.99
CA GLU A 138 -2.20 13.76 -40.18
C GLU A 138 -1.29 14.12 -41.36
N ASP A 139 -1.88 14.36 -42.53
CA ASP A 139 -1.24 15.09 -43.62
C ASP A 139 -2.20 16.20 -44.11
N GLU A 140 -1.62 17.37 -44.38
CA GLU A 140 -2.20 18.70 -44.68
C GLU A 140 -3.29 18.76 -45.77
#